data_AF-A0A3M1X8M9-F1
#
_entry.id   AF-A0A3M1X8M9-F1
#
_cell.length_a   1.000
_cell.length_b   1.000
_cell.length_c   1.000
_cell.angle_alpha   90.00
_cell.angle_beta   90.00
_cell.angle_gamma   90.00
#
_symmetry.space_group_name_H-M   'P 1'
#
loop_
_entity.id
_entity.type
_entity.pdbx_description
1 polymer ?
#
loop_
_entity_poly.entity_id
_entity_poly.type
_entity_poly.pdbx_seq_one_letter_code
_entity_poly.pdbx_strand_id
1 'polypeptide(L)'
;MTGSDNLKRYRVKPWALCFREPIRKEKEMQGKFSMTRIWMSAGLVAILVVWGCTGGKQESEGSMVITKKVQEQTAAQLVEKWGAKEKERIEIGVKQVAQRWRKEDGSEQEFEAFCLEHFTADPASLEAIFERFQKNLESLYGNLHRIYRDFNWMLHVDAGPILPIDYLFGSYDVYAHVSEDMFKTRLAFVALLNFPLHSLEEKNREGLQWSRRKWAEVRLVEQFADRVPAEVNQQRTRAYTLADDYISNYNIYMHNVLDEQGGRLFPEGLKLISHWGLRDELKARYADPDGLPRQELIFQIMQRIIAQEIPAVVVNNPKVDWNPYTNEVFKQGTGEKVEAEPEGTRRYRFWWNIFQAERAADPYYPDAPSLIDRRFKRDREIPEEEVEALIVSILSAPVLKDIAGLIRRRLGRDLRPFDIWYTGFKPRGKYSEEQLDAIVQRMYPNLEAFQNDLPFILRKLGFSPQKARFLAEHIQVDPARGAGHAMGARMRTDKAHLRTRVPEGGMNYKGFNIAIHELGHNVEQVFSLNGIDYYTLEG
;
A
#
# COMPACT_ATOMS: atom_id res chain seq x y z
N MET A 1 51.82 20.01 -19.50
CA MET A 1 53.15 19.61 -19.02
C MET A 1 53.15 19.74 -17.50
N THR A 2 53.39 18.60 -16.81
CA THR A 2 53.88 18.40 -15.42
C THR A 2 53.20 19.16 -14.26
N GLY A 3 52.75 18.59 -13.14
CA GLY A 3 52.78 17.26 -12.51
C GLY A 3 51.86 17.33 -11.27
N SER A 4 51.07 16.30 -10.95
CA SER A 4 51.37 15.11 -10.11
C SER A 4 50.82 15.21 -8.68
N ASP A 5 49.94 14.25 -8.37
CA ASP A 5 49.73 13.55 -7.09
C ASP A 5 49.02 14.23 -5.90
N ASN A 6 47.76 13.84 -5.66
CA ASN A 6 47.41 12.89 -4.58
C ASN A 6 45.88 12.66 -4.47
N LEU A 7 45.37 11.67 -5.19
CA LEU A 7 44.00 11.14 -5.00
C LEU A 7 44.02 10.07 -3.90
N LYS A 8 43.64 10.46 -2.68
CA LYS A 8 43.34 9.50 -1.60
C LYS A 8 42.06 8.74 -1.95
N ARG A 9 42.23 7.49 -2.38
CA ARG A 9 41.17 6.47 -2.49
C ARG A 9 40.64 6.13 -1.11
N TYR A 10 39.41 6.53 -0.80
CA TYR A 10 38.65 5.92 0.31
C TYR A 10 38.17 4.54 -0.15
N ARG A 11 38.83 3.48 0.34
CA ARG A 11 38.31 2.11 0.26
C ARG A 11 37.26 1.94 1.36
N VAL A 12 35.99 1.82 0.97
CA VAL A 12 34.93 1.33 1.86
C VAL A 12 35.14 -0.18 2.01
N LYS A 13 35.41 -0.65 3.24
CA LYS A 13 35.42 -2.08 3.57
C LYS A 13 33.97 -2.57 3.75
N PRO A 14 33.63 -3.80 3.32
CA PRO A 14 32.29 -4.35 3.50
C PRO A 14 31.99 -4.58 4.99
N TRP A 15 30.83 -4.14 5.45
CA TRP A 15 30.26 -4.51 6.75
C TRP A 15 29.81 -5.97 6.69
N ALA A 16 30.71 -6.86 7.08
CA ALA A 16 30.38 -8.23 7.44
C ALA A 16 31.13 -8.55 8.74
N LEU A 17 30.44 -9.22 9.67
CA LEU A 17 30.87 -9.67 11.00
C LEU A 17 30.77 -8.64 12.13
N CYS A 18 29.61 -8.59 12.79
CA CYS A 18 29.55 -8.43 14.25
C CYS A 18 28.17 -8.76 14.85
N PHE A 19 27.66 -9.98 14.66
CA PHE A 19 26.63 -10.54 15.56
C PHE A 19 26.78 -12.06 15.63
N ARG A 20 27.61 -12.52 16.56
CA ARG A 20 27.60 -13.90 17.10
C ARG A 20 28.04 -13.84 18.55
N GLU A 21 27.08 -13.78 19.47
CA GLU A 21 27.21 -14.43 20.78
C GLU A 21 25.87 -15.07 21.17
N PRO A 22 25.89 -16.20 21.91
CA PRO A 22 24.72 -17.06 22.08
C PRO A 22 23.88 -16.68 23.29
N ILE A 23 22.55 -16.73 23.12
CA ILE A 23 21.56 -16.60 24.18
C ILE A 23 21.74 -17.76 25.18
N ARG A 24 21.93 -17.39 26.46
CA ARG A 24 22.06 -18.31 27.59
C ARG A 24 20.67 -18.79 28.05
N LYS A 25 20.62 -20.11 28.26
CA LYS A 25 19.55 -21.00 28.75
C LYS A 25 18.54 -20.42 29.76
N GLU A 26 17.29 -20.84 29.53
CA GLU A 26 16.15 -20.88 30.45
C GLU A 26 16.48 -21.54 31.81
N LYS A 27 15.83 -21.04 32.87
CA LYS A 27 15.55 -21.81 34.09
C LYS A 27 14.06 -21.70 34.40
N GLU A 28 13.42 -22.87 34.38
CA GLU A 28 12.10 -23.15 34.92
C GLU A 28 11.95 -22.68 36.37
N MET A 29 10.78 -22.16 36.71
CA MET A 29 10.32 -22.09 38.10
C MET A 29 8.88 -22.60 38.18
N GLN A 30 8.75 -23.86 38.57
CA GLN A 30 7.48 -24.48 38.98
C GLN A 30 7.08 -23.94 40.36
N GLY A 31 5.86 -23.42 40.48
CA GLY A 31 5.24 -23.03 41.74
C GLY A 31 3.86 -23.66 41.88
N LYS A 32 3.75 -24.69 42.72
CA LYS A 32 2.52 -25.38 43.14
C LYS A 32 1.61 -24.43 43.93
N PHE A 33 0.30 -24.44 43.70
CA PHE A 33 -0.68 -24.09 44.74
C PHE A 33 -1.90 -25.01 44.72
N SER A 34 -2.30 -25.36 45.95
CA SER A 34 -3.20 -26.44 46.38
C SER A 34 -4.67 -26.03 46.37
N MET A 35 -5.55 -27.00 46.09
CA MET A 35 -6.99 -26.95 46.41
C MET A 35 -7.23 -27.07 47.92
N THR A 36 -8.14 -26.24 48.46
CA THR A 36 -9.03 -26.63 49.58
C THR A 36 -10.36 -25.86 49.50
N ARG A 37 -11.47 -26.58 49.75
CA ARG A 37 -12.89 -26.18 49.69
C ARG A 37 -13.33 -25.40 50.95
N ILE A 38 -14.46 -24.64 50.88
CA ILE A 38 -15.75 -24.88 51.61
C ILE A 38 -16.79 -23.73 51.42
N TRP A 39 -17.95 -24.10 50.88
CA TRP A 39 -19.39 -23.71 51.06
C TRP A 39 -19.87 -22.33 51.57
N MET A 40 -20.84 -21.70 50.86
CA MET A 40 -22.30 -21.70 51.19
C MET A 40 -23.19 -20.85 50.24
N SER A 41 -24.17 -21.54 49.64
CA SER A 41 -25.60 -21.19 49.36
C SER A 41 -26.07 -19.82 48.83
N ALA A 42 -26.73 -19.87 47.65
CA ALA A 42 -28.04 -19.31 47.24
C ALA A 42 -27.95 -18.90 45.76
N GLY A 43 -28.51 -19.63 44.80
CA GLY A 43 -29.94 -19.85 44.62
C GLY A 43 -30.46 -18.88 43.57
N LEU A 44 -30.24 -19.14 42.27
CA LEU A 44 -31.09 -18.59 41.21
C LEU A 44 -30.98 -19.42 39.92
N VAL A 45 -32.16 -19.73 39.39
CA VAL A 45 -32.42 -20.52 38.19
C VAL A 45 -31.87 -19.81 36.95
N ALA A 46 -30.98 -20.47 36.20
CA ALA A 46 -30.59 -20.07 34.86
C ALA A 46 -30.65 -21.29 33.93
N ILE A 47 -31.52 -21.20 32.93
CA ILE A 47 -31.65 -22.15 31.82
C ILE A 47 -30.35 -22.09 31.01
N LEU A 48 -29.53 -23.14 31.09
CA LEU A 48 -28.35 -23.35 30.25
C LEU A 48 -28.78 -24.04 28.96
N VAL A 49 -29.00 -23.26 27.89
CA VAL A 49 -28.90 -23.77 26.52
C VAL A 49 -27.42 -23.95 26.24
N VAL A 50 -26.95 -25.20 26.32
CA VAL A 50 -25.62 -25.60 25.85
C VAL A 50 -25.66 -25.60 24.32
N TRP A 51 -25.29 -24.48 23.71
CA TRP A 51 -24.81 -24.48 22.34
C TRP A 51 -23.35 -24.94 22.38
N GLY A 52 -23.14 -26.23 22.14
CA GLY A 52 -21.82 -26.76 21.83
C GLY A 52 -21.32 -26.06 20.58
N CYS A 53 -20.30 -25.21 20.74
CA CYS A 53 -19.45 -24.78 19.65
C CYS A 53 -18.61 -25.98 19.22
N THR A 54 -19.19 -26.86 18.41
CA THR A 54 -18.39 -27.63 17.46
C THR A 54 -17.83 -26.59 16.48
N GLY A 55 -16.55 -26.28 16.64
CA GLY A 55 -15.77 -25.62 15.61
C GLY A 55 -15.74 -26.50 14.38
N GLY A 56 -16.78 -26.39 13.56
CA GLY A 56 -16.76 -26.91 12.21
C GLY A 56 -15.68 -26.14 11.47
N LYS A 57 -14.61 -26.83 11.09
CA LYS A 57 -13.90 -26.45 9.88
C LYS A 57 -14.98 -26.36 8.79
N GLN A 58 -15.26 -25.16 8.32
CA GLN A 58 -15.84 -25.02 6.99
C GLN A 58 -14.79 -25.60 6.05
N GLU A 59 -14.88 -26.91 5.79
CA GLU A 59 -14.32 -27.48 4.58
C GLU A 59 -14.94 -26.69 3.43
N SER A 60 -14.10 -26.08 2.60
CA SER A 60 -14.54 -25.37 1.42
C SER A 60 -15.40 -26.33 0.60
N GLU A 61 -16.69 -26.06 0.48
CA GLU A 61 -17.59 -26.74 -0.44
C GLU A 61 -17.04 -26.59 -1.87
N GLY A 62 -16.29 -27.60 -2.35
CA GLY A 62 -15.68 -27.60 -3.68
C GLY A 62 -14.41 -28.43 -3.87
N SER A 63 -13.71 -28.88 -2.83
CA SER A 63 -12.43 -29.57 -3.03
C SER A 63 -12.59 -31.06 -3.37
N MET A 64 -12.48 -31.42 -4.65
CA MET A 64 -11.91 -32.73 -5.00
C MET A 64 -10.42 -32.64 -4.69
N VAL A 65 -9.94 -33.43 -3.74
CA VAL A 65 -8.50 -33.51 -3.43
C VAL A 65 -7.90 -34.55 -4.35
N ILE A 66 -7.01 -34.14 -5.27
CA ILE A 66 -6.21 -35.08 -6.06
C ILE A 66 -5.40 -35.93 -5.09
N THR A 67 -5.64 -37.24 -5.08
CA THR A 67 -5.03 -38.14 -4.10
C THR A 67 -3.51 -38.18 -4.28
N LYS A 68 -2.78 -38.37 -3.16
CA LYS A 68 -1.31 -38.55 -3.21
C LYS A 68 -0.90 -39.67 -4.17
N LYS A 69 -1.69 -40.74 -4.23
CA LYS A 69 -1.47 -41.86 -5.16
C LYS A 69 -1.46 -41.39 -6.62
N VAL A 70 -2.46 -40.60 -7.04
CA VAL A 70 -2.50 -40.06 -8.40
C VAL A 70 -1.34 -39.09 -8.66
N GLN A 71 -0.99 -38.23 -7.70
CA GLN A 71 0.17 -37.35 -7.84
C GLN A 71 1.47 -38.15 -8.06
N GLU A 72 1.72 -39.17 -7.26
CA GLU A 72 2.90 -40.03 -7.35
C GLU A 72 2.93 -40.82 -8.67
N GLN A 73 1.78 -41.33 -9.12
CA GLN A 73 1.65 -42.05 -10.39
C GLN A 73 1.92 -41.13 -11.59
N THR A 74 1.31 -39.95 -11.62
CA THR A 74 1.52 -38.95 -12.67
C THR A 74 2.98 -38.49 -12.71
N ALA A 75 3.58 -38.21 -11.56
CA ALA A 75 5.00 -37.84 -11.47
C ALA A 75 5.92 -38.96 -11.97
N ALA A 76 5.64 -40.22 -11.62
CA ALA A 76 6.42 -41.37 -12.09
C ALA A 76 6.38 -41.51 -13.62
N GLN A 77 5.21 -41.35 -14.25
CA GLN A 77 5.09 -41.39 -15.72
C GLN A 77 5.83 -40.23 -16.41
N LEU A 78 5.77 -39.03 -15.84
CA LEU A 78 6.55 -37.89 -16.33
C LEU A 78 8.05 -38.13 -16.20
N VAL A 79 8.51 -38.73 -15.10
CA VAL A 79 9.92 -39.07 -14.89
C VAL A 79 10.37 -40.17 -15.85
N GLU A 80 9.52 -41.14 -16.16
CA GLU A 80 9.79 -42.15 -17.19
C GLU A 80 9.94 -41.52 -18.57
N LYS A 81 9.06 -40.56 -18.92
CA LYS A 81 9.07 -39.86 -20.21
C LYS A 81 10.26 -38.89 -20.38
N TRP A 82 10.58 -38.11 -19.34
CA TRP A 82 11.53 -36.99 -19.43
C TRP A 82 12.89 -37.25 -18.74
N GLY A 83 12.98 -38.32 -17.94
CA GLY A 83 14.20 -38.77 -17.29
C GLY A 83 14.38 -38.27 -15.85
N ALA A 84 15.24 -38.97 -15.10
CA ALA A 84 15.46 -38.75 -13.67
C ALA A 84 16.05 -37.38 -13.30
N LYS A 85 16.67 -36.66 -14.26
CA LYS A 85 17.21 -35.31 -14.03
C LYS A 85 16.12 -34.28 -13.73
N GLU A 86 14.91 -34.50 -14.25
CA GLU A 86 13.77 -33.60 -14.11
C GLU A 86 12.88 -33.93 -12.91
N LYS A 87 13.22 -34.99 -12.16
CA LYS A 87 12.39 -35.56 -11.11
C LYS A 87 11.93 -34.52 -10.09
N GLU A 88 12.84 -33.70 -9.58
CA GLU A 88 12.49 -32.69 -8.58
C GLU A 88 11.49 -31.66 -9.12
N ARG A 89 11.72 -31.14 -10.34
CA ARG A 89 10.81 -30.17 -10.97
C ARG A 89 9.44 -30.77 -11.29
N ILE A 90 9.41 -32.03 -11.72
CA ILE A 90 8.17 -32.79 -11.96
C ILE A 90 7.38 -32.94 -10.66
N GLU A 91 8.01 -33.42 -9.60
CA GLU A 91 7.35 -33.65 -8.31
C GLU A 91 6.80 -32.34 -7.73
N ILE A 92 7.58 -31.25 -7.81
CA ILE A 92 7.13 -29.92 -7.40
C ILE A 92 5.95 -29.45 -8.26
N GLY A 93 6.08 -29.50 -9.58
CA GLY A 93 5.04 -29.02 -10.50
C GLY A 93 3.71 -29.76 -10.35
N VAL A 94 3.75 -31.09 -10.32
CA VAL A 94 2.56 -31.94 -10.11
C VAL A 94 1.88 -31.63 -8.77
N LYS A 95 2.67 -31.47 -7.71
CA LYS A 95 2.15 -31.09 -6.39
C LYS A 95 1.51 -29.69 -6.39
N GLN A 96 2.13 -28.72 -7.05
CA GLN A 96 1.63 -27.34 -7.14
C GLN A 96 0.28 -27.27 -7.84
N VAL A 97 0.11 -28.02 -8.94
CA VAL A 97 -1.16 -28.15 -9.67
C VAL A 97 -2.18 -28.85 -8.79
N ALA A 98 -1.83 -30.00 -8.19
CA ALA A 98 -2.75 -30.80 -7.37
C ALA A 98 -3.30 -30.02 -6.17
N GLN A 99 -2.50 -29.16 -5.55
CA GLN A 99 -2.92 -28.31 -4.42
C GLN A 99 -3.96 -27.24 -4.80
N ARG A 100 -4.03 -26.87 -6.08
CA ARG A 100 -4.91 -25.79 -6.59
C ARG A 100 -6.01 -26.32 -7.52
N TRP A 101 -5.98 -27.61 -7.83
CA TRP A 101 -7.00 -28.31 -8.59
C TRP A 101 -8.24 -28.50 -7.73
N ARG A 102 -9.39 -28.08 -8.27
CA ARG A 102 -10.71 -28.16 -7.65
C ARG A 102 -11.63 -29.01 -8.49
N LYS A 103 -12.80 -29.33 -7.96
CA LYS A 103 -13.79 -30.18 -8.64
C LYS A 103 -14.21 -29.59 -10.00
N GLU A 104 -14.27 -28.28 -10.12
CA GLU A 104 -14.62 -27.57 -11.36
C GLU A 104 -13.54 -27.65 -12.45
N ASP A 105 -12.28 -28.01 -12.13
CA ASP A 105 -11.20 -28.07 -13.12
C ASP A 105 -11.11 -29.42 -13.85
N GLY A 106 -11.64 -30.48 -13.22
CA GLY A 106 -11.74 -31.82 -13.78
C GLY A 106 -11.54 -32.95 -12.77
N SER A 107 -11.67 -34.17 -13.24
CA SER A 107 -11.40 -35.42 -12.54
C SER A 107 -9.89 -35.69 -12.33
N GLU A 108 -9.55 -36.71 -11.53
CA GLU A 108 -8.16 -37.18 -11.38
C GLU A 108 -7.54 -37.62 -12.71
N GLN A 109 -8.33 -38.23 -13.61
CA GLN A 109 -7.89 -38.62 -14.94
C GLN A 109 -7.56 -37.41 -15.82
N GLU A 110 -8.37 -36.35 -15.74
CA GLU A 110 -8.12 -35.11 -16.46
C GLU A 110 -6.91 -34.35 -15.91
N PHE A 111 -6.70 -34.39 -14.60
CA PHE A 111 -5.48 -33.88 -13.96
C PHE A 111 -4.22 -34.60 -14.47
N GLU A 112 -4.24 -35.93 -14.50
CA GLU A 112 -3.13 -36.75 -15.01
C GLU A 112 -2.85 -36.43 -16.49
N ALA A 113 -3.89 -36.46 -17.33
CA ALA A 113 -3.78 -36.14 -18.75
C ALA A 113 -3.20 -34.73 -18.97
N PHE A 114 -3.69 -33.75 -18.22
CA PHE A 114 -3.19 -32.38 -18.26
C PHE A 114 -1.68 -32.32 -17.94
N CYS A 115 -1.24 -32.99 -16.87
CA CYS A 115 0.17 -32.98 -16.48
C CYS A 115 1.07 -33.64 -17.56
N LEU A 116 0.63 -34.77 -18.13
CA LEU A 116 1.35 -35.50 -19.17
C LEU A 116 1.47 -34.72 -20.48
N GLU A 117 0.44 -33.92 -20.80
CA GLU A 117 0.37 -33.07 -21.99
C GLU A 117 1.23 -31.80 -21.85
N HIS A 118 1.11 -31.10 -20.71
CA HIS A 118 1.63 -29.73 -20.58
C HIS A 118 2.96 -29.60 -19.84
N PHE A 119 3.49 -30.65 -19.21
CA PHE A 119 4.85 -30.62 -18.69
C PHE A 119 5.85 -30.80 -19.83
N THR A 120 6.88 -29.95 -19.86
CA THR A 120 8.00 -30.09 -20.79
C THR A 120 9.35 -30.00 -20.09
N ALA A 121 10.30 -30.86 -20.50
CA ALA A 121 11.71 -30.76 -20.15
C ALA A 121 12.60 -30.31 -21.31
N ASP A 122 12.00 -30.04 -22.48
CA ASP A 122 12.72 -29.44 -23.59
C ASP A 122 13.00 -27.95 -23.29
N PRO A 123 14.27 -27.51 -23.25
CA PRO A 123 14.61 -26.14 -22.90
C PRO A 123 14.02 -25.09 -23.84
N ALA A 124 13.91 -25.39 -25.14
CA ALA A 124 13.35 -24.47 -26.12
C ALA A 124 11.85 -24.27 -25.92
N SER A 125 11.12 -25.36 -25.62
CA SER A 125 9.70 -25.31 -25.29
C SER A 125 9.44 -24.57 -23.98
N LEU A 126 10.26 -24.82 -22.95
CA LEU A 126 10.14 -24.14 -21.66
C LEU A 126 10.34 -22.63 -21.80
N GLU A 127 11.35 -22.22 -22.58
CA GLU A 127 11.60 -20.81 -22.89
C GLU A 127 10.45 -20.19 -23.68
N ALA A 128 9.92 -20.90 -24.69
CA ALA A 128 8.77 -20.43 -25.45
C ALA A 128 7.52 -20.24 -24.59
N ILE A 129 7.28 -21.12 -23.60
CA ILE A 129 6.18 -20.96 -22.64
C ILE A 129 6.41 -19.71 -21.80
N PHE A 130 7.60 -19.54 -21.24
CA PHE A 130 7.94 -18.39 -20.41
C PHE A 130 7.76 -17.07 -21.17
N GLU A 131 8.34 -16.93 -22.36
CA GLU A 131 8.27 -15.71 -23.17
C GLU A 131 6.83 -15.37 -23.61
N ARG A 132 6.01 -16.39 -23.86
CA ARG A 132 4.58 -16.18 -24.15
C ARG A 132 3.83 -15.66 -22.93
N PHE A 133 4.13 -16.17 -21.73
CA PHE A 133 3.58 -15.59 -20.50
C PHE A 133 4.02 -14.14 -20.32
N GLN A 134 5.31 -13.82 -20.47
CA GLN A 134 5.82 -12.43 -20.37
C GLN A 134 4.99 -11.48 -21.23
N LYS A 135 4.90 -11.78 -22.54
CA LYS A 135 4.20 -10.93 -23.51
C LYS A 135 2.69 -10.84 -23.25
N ASN A 136 2.05 -11.96 -22.95
CA ASN A 136 0.60 -11.98 -22.80
C ASN A 136 0.15 -11.34 -21.49
N LEU A 137 0.92 -11.49 -20.41
CA LEU A 137 0.64 -10.82 -19.14
C LEU A 137 0.85 -9.31 -19.25
N GLU A 138 1.89 -8.85 -19.96
CA GLU A 138 2.06 -7.41 -20.25
C GLU A 138 0.85 -6.86 -21.01
N SER A 139 0.39 -7.57 -22.05
CA SER A 139 -0.79 -7.16 -22.79
C SER A 139 -2.04 -7.16 -21.91
N LEU A 140 -2.25 -8.18 -21.08
CA LEU A 140 -3.43 -8.28 -20.22
C LEU A 140 -3.46 -7.17 -19.18
N TYR A 141 -2.45 -7.10 -18.31
CA TYR A 141 -2.40 -6.15 -17.22
C TYR A 141 -2.26 -4.71 -17.70
N GLY A 142 -1.51 -4.47 -18.78
CA GLY A 142 -1.45 -3.15 -19.42
C GLY A 142 -2.81 -2.63 -19.87
N ASN A 143 -3.59 -3.46 -20.55
CA ASN A 143 -4.91 -3.05 -21.03
C ASN A 143 -5.93 -2.92 -19.90
N LEU A 144 -5.92 -3.81 -18.92
CA LEU A 144 -6.76 -3.68 -17.73
C LEU A 144 -6.41 -2.41 -16.95
N HIS A 145 -5.13 -2.09 -16.82
CA HIS A 145 -4.69 -0.86 -16.15
C HIS A 145 -5.15 0.40 -16.85
N ARG A 146 -5.13 0.40 -18.19
CA ARG A 146 -5.71 1.48 -18.98
C ARG A 146 -7.22 1.63 -18.70
N ILE A 147 -7.98 0.53 -18.73
CA ILE A 147 -9.44 0.59 -18.45
C ILE A 147 -9.67 1.10 -17.02
N TYR A 148 -8.91 0.62 -16.03
CA TYR A 148 -8.97 1.10 -14.66
C TYR A 148 -8.70 2.61 -14.57
N ARG A 149 -7.68 3.11 -15.27
CA ARG A 149 -7.38 4.55 -15.34
C ARG A 149 -8.54 5.34 -15.92
N ASP A 150 -9.13 4.85 -17.02
CA ASP A 150 -10.22 5.53 -17.72
C ASP A 150 -11.49 5.57 -16.85
N PHE A 151 -11.80 4.47 -16.14
CA PHE A 151 -12.93 4.40 -15.20
C PHE A 151 -12.79 5.32 -13.99
N ASN A 152 -11.54 5.60 -13.58
CA ASN A 152 -11.25 6.50 -12.46
C ASN A 152 -10.90 7.92 -12.91
N TRP A 153 -11.02 8.24 -14.20
CA TRP A 153 -10.54 9.51 -14.75
C TRP A 153 -11.19 10.70 -14.06
N MET A 154 -12.53 10.74 -13.96
CA MET A 154 -13.24 11.86 -13.32
C MET A 154 -12.96 11.99 -11.82
N LEU A 155 -12.69 10.87 -11.14
CA LEU A 155 -12.35 10.85 -9.72
C LEU A 155 -10.96 11.44 -9.45
N HIS A 156 -10.00 11.18 -10.35
CA HIS A 156 -8.59 11.53 -10.16
C HIS A 156 -8.19 12.84 -10.83
N VAL A 157 -8.76 13.11 -12.00
CA VAL A 157 -8.40 14.22 -12.89
C VAL A 157 -9.45 15.33 -12.80
N ASP A 158 -8.98 16.57 -12.77
CA ASP A 158 -9.86 17.75 -12.75
C ASP A 158 -10.42 18.03 -14.16
N ALA A 159 -11.43 17.26 -14.54
CA ALA A 159 -12.06 17.27 -15.87
C ALA A 159 -13.57 17.59 -15.84
N GLY A 160 -14.07 18.20 -14.76
CA GLY A 160 -15.49 18.56 -14.60
C GLY A 160 -16.07 18.21 -13.22
N PRO A 161 -17.39 18.27 -13.01
CA PRO A 161 -18.01 17.80 -11.78
C PRO A 161 -18.00 16.26 -11.68
N ILE A 162 -17.81 15.72 -10.47
CA ILE A 162 -18.00 14.28 -10.20
C ILE A 162 -19.50 13.97 -10.11
N LEU A 163 -19.93 12.91 -10.78
CA LEU A 163 -21.28 12.38 -10.76
C LEU A 163 -21.35 11.07 -9.95
N PRO A 164 -22.54 10.69 -9.44
CA PRO A 164 -22.70 9.41 -8.74
C PRO A 164 -22.25 8.17 -9.55
N ILE A 165 -22.37 8.22 -10.89
CA ILE A 165 -21.93 7.14 -11.78
C ILE A 165 -20.42 6.94 -11.79
N ASP A 166 -19.63 8.00 -11.57
CA ASP A 166 -18.16 7.90 -11.55
C ASP A 166 -17.69 7.01 -10.40
N TYR A 167 -18.38 7.03 -9.26
CA TYR A 167 -18.10 6.12 -8.14
C TYR A 167 -18.48 4.68 -8.44
N LEU A 168 -19.50 4.44 -9.27
CA LEU A 168 -19.85 3.08 -9.71
C LEU A 168 -18.75 2.52 -10.63
N PHE A 169 -18.23 3.34 -11.55
CA PHE A 169 -17.07 2.97 -12.38
C PHE A 169 -15.80 2.80 -11.53
N GLY A 170 -15.50 3.71 -10.60
CA GLY A 170 -14.34 3.61 -9.72
C GLY A 170 -14.39 2.44 -8.73
N SER A 171 -15.59 1.92 -8.44
CA SER A 171 -15.77 0.71 -7.60
C SER A 171 -15.72 -0.60 -8.40
N TYR A 172 -15.67 -0.53 -9.73
CA TYR A 172 -15.59 -1.71 -10.59
C TYR A 172 -14.15 -2.22 -10.66
N ASP A 173 -13.92 -3.43 -10.17
CA ASP A 173 -12.59 -4.05 -10.21
C ASP A 173 -12.39 -4.77 -11.55
N VAL A 174 -11.67 -4.12 -12.46
CA VAL A 174 -11.34 -4.69 -13.77
C VAL A 174 -10.45 -5.93 -13.70
N TYR A 175 -9.82 -6.21 -12.56
CA TYR A 175 -8.93 -7.36 -12.37
C TYR A 175 -9.61 -8.52 -11.64
N ALA A 176 -10.81 -8.34 -11.08
CA ALA A 176 -11.43 -9.28 -10.15
C ALA A 176 -11.42 -10.73 -10.64
N HIS A 177 -11.72 -10.95 -11.93
CA HIS A 177 -11.82 -12.27 -12.54
C HIS A 177 -10.50 -12.84 -13.09
N VAL A 178 -9.43 -12.05 -13.19
CA VAL A 178 -8.19 -12.47 -13.90
C VAL A 178 -7.64 -13.78 -13.35
N SER A 179 -7.45 -13.87 -12.02
CA SER A 179 -6.95 -15.10 -11.40
C SER A 179 -7.90 -16.26 -11.64
N GLU A 180 -9.19 -16.07 -11.40
CA GLU A 180 -10.19 -17.13 -11.56
C GLU A 180 -10.22 -17.69 -12.99
N ASP A 181 -10.20 -16.81 -13.99
CA ASP A 181 -10.22 -17.19 -15.41
C ASP A 181 -8.93 -17.86 -15.84
N MET A 182 -7.77 -17.46 -15.31
CA MET A 182 -6.49 -18.13 -15.56
C MET A 182 -6.48 -19.58 -15.05
N PHE A 183 -7.19 -19.89 -13.96
CA PHE A 183 -7.39 -21.27 -13.50
C PHE A 183 -8.43 -22.01 -14.35
N LYS A 184 -9.59 -21.40 -14.63
CA LYS A 184 -10.66 -22.01 -15.46
C LYS A 184 -10.17 -22.37 -16.87
N THR A 185 -9.28 -21.57 -17.44
CA THR A 185 -8.65 -21.80 -18.76
C THR A 185 -7.38 -22.65 -18.69
N ARG A 186 -6.99 -23.11 -17.49
CA ARG A 186 -5.81 -23.93 -17.19
C ARG A 186 -4.44 -23.25 -17.45
N LEU A 187 -4.40 -21.97 -17.78
CA LEU A 187 -3.16 -21.20 -17.97
C LEU A 187 -2.32 -21.15 -16.69
N ALA A 188 -2.95 -20.90 -15.54
CA ALA A 188 -2.29 -20.91 -14.24
C ALA A 188 -1.62 -22.26 -13.96
N PHE A 189 -2.30 -23.37 -14.30
CA PHE A 189 -1.76 -24.71 -14.10
C PHE A 189 -0.56 -25.00 -15.00
N VAL A 190 -0.51 -24.48 -16.24
CA VAL A 190 0.67 -24.64 -17.11
C VAL A 190 1.91 -23.96 -16.48
N ALA A 191 1.74 -22.75 -15.94
CA ALA A 191 2.82 -22.05 -15.26
C ALA A 191 3.29 -22.81 -14.01
N LEU A 192 2.34 -23.19 -13.13
CA LEU A 192 2.61 -23.94 -11.91
C LEU A 192 3.20 -25.33 -12.17
N LEU A 193 2.89 -25.97 -13.30
CA LEU A 193 3.45 -27.27 -13.64
C LEU A 193 4.91 -27.19 -14.09
N ASN A 194 5.28 -26.10 -14.77
CA ASN A 194 6.59 -26.01 -15.42
C ASN A 194 7.62 -25.20 -14.64
N PHE A 195 7.20 -24.30 -13.74
CA PHE A 195 8.07 -23.44 -12.95
C PHE A 195 7.76 -23.59 -11.44
N PRO A 196 8.78 -23.71 -10.58
CA PRO A 196 8.59 -23.92 -9.14
C PRO A 196 8.30 -22.61 -8.40
N LEU A 197 7.36 -22.66 -7.45
CA LEU A 197 7.14 -21.66 -6.42
C LEU A 197 8.24 -21.74 -5.38
N HIS A 198 8.58 -20.59 -4.79
CA HIS A 198 9.55 -20.49 -3.71
C HIS A 198 8.98 -19.69 -2.54
N SER A 199 9.19 -20.19 -1.33
CA SER A 199 8.90 -19.51 -0.09
C SER A 199 9.82 -18.30 0.12
N LEU A 200 9.44 -17.40 1.03
CA LEU A 200 10.31 -16.28 1.41
C LEU A 200 11.65 -16.77 1.99
N GLU A 201 11.64 -17.87 2.75
CA GLU A 201 12.86 -18.45 3.32
C GLU A 201 13.84 -18.91 2.23
N GLU A 202 13.33 -19.61 1.21
CA GLU A 202 14.14 -20.04 0.06
C GLU A 202 14.67 -18.84 -0.73
N LYS A 203 13.83 -17.83 -0.98
CA LYS A 203 14.24 -16.58 -1.63
C LYS A 203 15.36 -15.88 -0.87
N ASN A 204 15.27 -15.79 0.46
CA ASN A 204 16.30 -15.17 1.28
C ASN A 204 17.61 -15.98 1.29
N ARG A 205 17.53 -17.31 1.25
CA ARG A 205 18.69 -18.19 1.26
C ARG A 205 19.41 -18.24 -0.10
N GLU A 206 18.66 -18.29 -1.19
CA GLU A 206 19.17 -18.66 -2.51
C GLU A 206 19.10 -17.52 -3.53
N GLY A 207 18.24 -16.53 -3.31
CA GLY A 207 17.93 -15.49 -4.28
C GLY A 207 19.11 -14.62 -4.71
N LEU A 208 20.15 -14.50 -3.86
CA LEU A 208 21.41 -13.82 -4.21
C LEU A 208 22.21 -14.55 -5.30
N GLN A 209 21.98 -15.85 -5.50
CA GLN A 209 22.64 -16.66 -6.52
C GLN A 209 21.81 -16.79 -7.80
N TRP A 210 20.55 -16.34 -7.78
CA TRP A 210 19.66 -16.46 -8.92
C TRP A 210 19.94 -15.41 -9.98
N SER A 211 19.86 -15.84 -11.25
CA SER A 211 19.89 -14.93 -12.39
C SER A 211 18.60 -14.10 -12.45
N ARG A 212 18.61 -12.98 -13.18
CA ARG A 212 17.38 -12.21 -13.47
C ARG A 212 16.31 -13.07 -14.13
N ARG A 213 16.72 -13.96 -15.05
CA ARG A 213 15.80 -14.93 -15.68
C ARG A 213 15.11 -15.81 -14.64
N LYS A 214 15.86 -16.38 -13.70
CA LYS A 214 15.30 -17.22 -12.63
C LYS A 214 14.34 -16.43 -11.74
N TRP A 215 14.70 -15.21 -11.34
CA TRP A 215 13.78 -14.32 -10.61
C TRP A 215 12.48 -14.07 -11.39
N ALA A 216 12.57 -13.88 -12.70
CA ALA A 216 11.40 -13.65 -13.53
C ALA A 216 10.46 -14.88 -13.61
N GLU A 217 11.02 -16.10 -13.56
CA GLU A 217 10.22 -17.35 -13.44
C GLU A 217 9.49 -17.42 -12.11
N VAL A 218 10.18 -17.09 -11.01
CA VAL A 218 9.58 -17.08 -9.68
C VAL A 218 8.42 -16.08 -9.63
N ARG A 219 8.63 -14.86 -10.12
CA ARG A 219 7.58 -13.83 -10.20
C ARG A 219 6.42 -14.20 -11.11
N LEU A 220 6.67 -14.99 -12.16
CA LEU A 220 5.61 -15.51 -13.02
C LEU A 220 4.66 -16.41 -12.21
N VAL A 221 5.19 -17.41 -11.51
CA VAL A 221 4.34 -18.37 -10.79
C VAL A 221 3.73 -17.84 -9.51
N GLU A 222 4.36 -16.85 -8.87
CA GLU A 222 3.79 -16.19 -7.68
C GLU A 222 2.42 -15.55 -7.96
N GLN A 223 2.13 -15.15 -9.20
CA GLN A 223 0.81 -14.67 -9.61
C GLN A 223 -0.29 -15.73 -9.49
N PHE A 224 0.09 -17.01 -9.45
CA PHE A 224 -0.81 -18.16 -9.36
C PHE A 224 -0.63 -18.95 -8.05
N ALA A 225 0.09 -18.36 -7.08
CA ALA A 225 0.31 -18.99 -5.78
C ALA A 225 -0.99 -19.10 -4.95
N ASP A 226 -2.01 -18.30 -5.26
CA ASP A 226 -3.32 -18.32 -4.63
C ASP A 226 -4.43 -18.30 -5.68
N ARG A 227 -5.65 -18.65 -5.26
CA ARG A 227 -6.84 -18.72 -6.13
C ARG A 227 -8.03 -18.08 -5.44
N VAL A 228 -7.96 -16.75 -5.32
CA VAL A 228 -9.03 -15.94 -4.73
C VAL A 228 -10.20 -15.80 -5.72
N PRO A 229 -11.45 -16.09 -5.30
CA PRO A 229 -12.62 -15.87 -6.15
C PRO A 229 -12.83 -14.41 -6.50
N ALA A 230 -13.41 -14.16 -7.68
CA ALA A 230 -13.67 -12.81 -8.16
C ALA A 230 -14.56 -11.99 -7.21
N GLU A 231 -15.57 -12.62 -6.63
CA GLU A 231 -16.48 -11.97 -5.67
C GLU A 231 -15.73 -11.43 -4.44
N VAL A 232 -14.75 -12.18 -3.94
CA VAL A 232 -13.93 -11.77 -2.79
C VAL A 232 -13.03 -10.59 -3.17
N ASN A 233 -12.39 -10.62 -4.35
CA ASN A 233 -11.60 -9.49 -4.85
C ASN A 233 -12.47 -8.24 -5.04
N GLN A 234 -13.64 -8.37 -5.66
CA GLN A 234 -14.58 -7.27 -5.86
C GLN A 234 -15.11 -6.71 -4.52
N GLN A 235 -15.32 -7.56 -3.50
CA GLN A 235 -15.68 -7.12 -2.15
C GLN A 235 -14.55 -6.29 -1.50
N ARG A 236 -13.29 -6.73 -1.64
CA ARG A 236 -12.11 -5.99 -1.16
C ARG A 236 -12.01 -4.63 -1.84
N THR A 237 -12.05 -4.60 -3.18
CA THR A 237 -12.00 -3.36 -3.95
C THR A 237 -13.10 -2.39 -3.52
N ARG A 238 -14.35 -2.86 -3.39
CA ARG A 238 -15.45 -2.03 -2.90
C ARG A 238 -15.21 -1.50 -1.48
N ALA A 239 -14.72 -2.32 -0.56
CA ALA A 239 -14.46 -1.90 0.82
C ALA A 239 -13.37 -0.80 0.89
N TYR A 240 -12.30 -0.95 0.11
CA TYR A 240 -11.23 0.06 0.02
C TYR A 240 -11.71 1.34 -0.68
N THR A 241 -12.37 1.26 -1.84
CA THR A 241 -12.88 2.46 -2.55
C THR A 241 -13.81 3.29 -1.68
N LEU A 242 -14.71 2.66 -0.92
CA LEU A 242 -15.62 3.36 -0.01
C LEU A 242 -14.90 4.00 1.19
N ALA A 243 -13.85 3.36 1.70
CA ALA A 243 -13.05 3.92 2.78
C ALA A 243 -12.17 5.10 2.30
N ASP A 244 -11.60 4.98 1.10
CA ASP A 244 -10.81 6.04 0.48
C ASP A 244 -11.68 7.25 0.15
N ASP A 245 -12.91 7.04 -0.34
CA ASP A 245 -13.90 8.10 -0.53
C ASP A 245 -14.18 8.83 0.80
N TYR A 246 -14.49 8.07 1.85
CA TYR A 246 -14.75 8.63 3.18
C TYR A 246 -13.61 9.52 3.65
N ILE A 247 -12.36 9.08 3.50
CA ILE A 247 -11.18 9.84 3.94
C ILE A 247 -10.89 11.02 3.02
N SER A 248 -10.98 10.84 1.70
CA SER A 248 -10.67 11.86 0.69
C SER A 248 -11.65 13.03 0.73
N ASN A 249 -12.91 12.72 1.01
CA ASN A 249 -13.97 13.71 1.14
C ASN A 249 -14.15 14.21 2.57
N TYR A 250 -13.31 13.87 3.54
CA TYR A 250 -13.47 14.36 4.91
C TYR A 250 -12.80 15.73 5.13
N ASN A 251 -13.55 16.83 5.03
CA ASN A 251 -12.97 18.17 5.21
C ASN A 251 -13.54 18.93 6.41
N ILE A 252 -12.69 19.75 7.02
CA ILE A 252 -13.03 20.71 8.06
C ILE A 252 -12.81 22.12 7.52
N TYR A 253 -13.83 22.98 7.68
CA TYR A 253 -13.72 24.41 7.37
C TYR A 253 -13.13 25.11 8.58
N MET A 254 -11.82 25.35 8.55
CA MET A 254 -11.06 25.82 9.72
C MET A 254 -11.47 27.22 10.16
N HIS A 255 -11.90 28.08 9.24
CA HIS A 255 -12.48 29.38 9.58
C HIS A 255 -13.69 29.26 10.50
N ASN A 256 -14.48 28.20 10.30
CA ASN A 256 -15.69 27.90 11.06
C ASN A 256 -15.40 27.21 12.40
N VAL A 257 -14.15 26.92 12.71
CA VAL A 257 -13.76 26.36 14.00
C VAL A 257 -13.48 27.50 14.98
N LEU A 258 -14.14 27.43 16.13
CA LEU A 258 -14.00 28.37 17.23
C LEU A 258 -13.01 27.83 18.26
N ASP A 259 -12.24 28.73 18.88
CA ASP A 259 -11.47 28.42 20.09
C ASP A 259 -12.38 28.32 21.33
N GLU A 260 -11.77 28.04 22.49
CA GLU A 260 -12.50 27.89 23.76
C GLU A 260 -13.26 29.17 24.15
N GLN A 261 -12.77 30.35 23.75
CA GLN A 261 -13.37 31.65 24.02
C GLN A 261 -14.38 32.08 22.94
N GLY A 262 -14.62 31.26 21.91
CA GLY A 262 -15.51 31.56 20.79
C GLY A 262 -14.87 32.39 19.67
N GLY A 263 -13.56 32.61 19.72
CA GLY A 263 -12.78 33.32 18.70
C GLY A 263 -12.45 32.45 17.49
N ARG A 264 -12.11 33.10 16.36
CA ARG A 264 -11.65 32.42 15.14
C ARG A 264 -10.15 32.63 14.97
N LEU A 265 -9.39 31.54 14.92
CA LEU A 265 -7.93 31.61 14.79
C LEU A 265 -7.43 31.45 13.35
N PHE A 266 -8.28 30.96 12.44
CA PHE A 266 -7.93 30.61 11.07
C PHE A 266 -8.56 31.57 10.04
N PRO A 267 -7.86 31.84 8.92
CA PRO A 267 -8.34 32.76 7.89
C PRO A 267 -9.59 32.21 7.18
N GLU A 268 -10.37 33.13 6.62
CA GLU A 268 -11.55 32.80 5.83
C GLU A 268 -11.21 31.90 4.64
N GLY A 269 -12.11 30.95 4.33
CA GLY A 269 -11.95 30.03 3.20
C GLY A 269 -10.97 28.87 3.45
N LEU A 270 -10.24 28.82 4.58
CA LEU A 270 -9.34 27.71 4.87
C LEU A 270 -10.12 26.40 5.07
N LYS A 271 -10.01 25.49 4.10
CA LYS A 271 -10.60 24.15 4.10
C LYS A 271 -9.50 23.11 4.11
N LEU A 272 -9.50 22.23 5.11
CA LEU A 272 -8.49 21.19 5.27
C LEU A 272 -9.11 19.80 5.24
N ILE A 273 -8.51 18.90 4.45
CA ILE A 273 -8.77 17.47 4.54
C ILE A 273 -8.26 16.91 5.88
N SER A 274 -9.06 16.09 6.55
CA SER A 274 -8.73 15.58 7.90
C SER A 274 -7.53 14.64 7.91
N HIS A 275 -7.30 13.90 6.82
CA HIS A 275 -6.25 12.87 6.76
C HIS A 275 -4.84 13.43 6.96
N TRP A 276 -4.47 14.46 6.19
CA TRP A 276 -3.13 15.06 6.23
C TRP A 276 -3.14 16.59 6.33
N GLY A 277 -4.23 17.26 5.92
CA GLY A 277 -4.34 18.72 5.93
C GLY A 277 -4.24 19.31 7.33
N LEU A 278 -4.94 18.72 8.32
CA LEU A 278 -4.85 19.14 9.73
C LEU A 278 -3.42 19.03 10.28
N ARG A 279 -2.75 17.90 10.03
CA ARG A 279 -1.36 17.68 10.43
C ARG A 279 -0.42 18.71 9.81
N ASP A 280 -0.56 18.97 8.52
CA ASP A 280 0.34 19.87 7.79
C ASP A 280 0.13 21.33 8.19
N GLU A 281 -1.12 21.73 8.42
CA GLU A 281 -1.44 23.03 9.00
C GLU A 281 -0.82 23.17 10.40
N LEU A 282 -0.98 22.17 11.28
CA LEU A 282 -0.37 22.18 12.61
C LEU A 282 1.16 22.34 12.54
N LYS A 283 1.80 21.64 11.61
CA LYS A 283 3.25 21.74 11.36
C LYS A 283 3.69 23.11 10.87
N ALA A 284 2.90 23.75 10.03
CA ALA A 284 3.21 25.09 9.51
C ALA A 284 3.27 26.12 10.65
N ARG A 285 2.52 25.91 11.73
CA ARG A 285 2.47 26.84 12.87
C ARG A 285 3.71 26.84 13.77
N TYR A 286 4.67 25.92 13.60
CA TYR A 286 5.94 26.00 14.35
C TYR A 286 6.81 27.21 13.97
N ALA A 287 6.58 27.82 12.80
CA ALA A 287 7.29 29.02 12.38
C ALA A 287 6.65 30.31 12.92
N ASP A 288 5.42 30.22 13.44
CA ASP A 288 4.63 31.33 13.97
C ASP A 288 4.86 31.46 15.48
N PRO A 289 5.36 32.60 16.00
CA PRO A 289 5.51 32.84 17.44
C PRO A 289 4.21 32.63 18.22
N ASP A 290 3.05 32.93 17.61
CA ASP A 290 1.72 32.79 18.21
C ASP A 290 0.98 31.54 17.66
N GLY A 291 1.75 30.56 17.16
CA GLY A 291 1.20 29.36 16.53
C GLY A 291 0.59 28.35 17.49
N LEU A 292 0.95 28.38 18.78
CA LEU A 292 0.57 27.34 19.74
C LEU A 292 -0.96 27.19 19.92
N PRO A 293 -1.76 28.26 20.12
CA PRO A 293 -3.21 28.12 20.22
C PRO A 293 -3.86 27.46 18.99
N ARG A 294 -3.33 27.73 17.79
CA ARG A 294 -3.78 27.08 16.55
C ARG A 294 -3.43 25.59 16.52
N GLN A 295 -2.24 25.22 17.00
CA GLN A 295 -1.82 23.82 17.11
C GLN A 295 -2.71 23.04 18.09
N GLU A 296 -3.02 23.63 19.24
CA GLU A 296 -3.88 23.03 20.26
C GLU A 296 -5.31 22.86 19.76
N LEU A 297 -5.85 23.87 19.08
CA LEU A 297 -7.18 23.78 18.47
C LEU A 297 -7.24 22.66 17.43
N ILE A 298 -6.24 22.54 16.54
CA ILE A 298 -6.18 21.44 15.56
C ILE A 298 -6.07 20.09 16.27
N PHE A 299 -5.24 19.99 17.31
CA PHE A 299 -5.10 18.76 18.07
C PHE A 299 -6.42 18.31 18.70
N GLN A 300 -7.18 19.26 19.26
CA GLN A 300 -8.51 18.99 19.81
C GLN A 300 -9.49 18.48 18.74
N ILE A 301 -9.47 19.06 17.53
CA ILE A 301 -10.26 18.56 16.39
C ILE A 301 -9.90 17.10 16.09
N MET A 302 -8.60 16.79 16.00
CA MET A 302 -8.12 15.43 15.73
C MET A 302 -8.58 14.45 16.81
N GLN A 303 -8.57 14.84 18.09
CA GLN A 303 -9.08 14.02 19.18
C GLN A 303 -10.58 13.73 19.02
N ARG A 304 -11.41 14.74 18.71
CA ARG A 304 -12.86 14.55 18.48
C ARG A 304 -13.16 13.63 17.30
N ILE A 305 -12.37 13.73 16.22
CA ILE A 305 -12.48 12.83 15.06
C ILE A 305 -12.14 11.40 15.46
N ILE A 306 -11.03 11.17 16.18
CA ILE A 306 -10.58 9.83 16.59
C ILE A 306 -11.56 9.22 17.60
N ALA A 307 -12.03 10.00 18.56
CA ALA A 307 -13.02 9.58 19.54
C ALA A 307 -14.43 9.39 18.93
N GLN A 308 -14.63 9.81 17.67
CA GLN A 308 -15.92 9.76 16.97
C GLN A 308 -17.02 10.63 17.60
N GLU A 309 -16.60 11.68 18.29
CA GLU A 309 -17.46 12.64 18.98
C GLU A 309 -17.71 13.90 18.15
N ILE A 310 -16.95 14.10 17.06
CA ILE A 310 -17.17 15.21 16.14
C ILE A 310 -18.64 15.21 15.65
N PRO A 311 -19.35 16.34 15.71
CA PRO A 311 -20.71 16.42 15.22
C PRO A 311 -20.74 16.21 13.70
N ALA A 312 -21.60 15.30 13.22
CA ALA A 312 -21.63 14.90 11.80
C ALA A 312 -21.87 16.09 10.86
N VAL A 313 -22.65 17.08 11.32
CA VAL A 313 -23.00 18.29 10.57
C VAL A 313 -21.80 19.21 10.29
N VAL A 314 -20.68 19.06 10.99
CA VAL A 314 -19.47 19.89 10.81
C VAL A 314 -18.65 19.43 9.60
N VAL A 315 -18.69 18.15 9.28
CA VAL A 315 -17.90 17.57 8.19
C VAL A 315 -18.41 18.09 6.85
N ASN A 316 -17.51 18.67 6.05
CA ASN A 316 -17.81 19.28 4.75
C ASN A 316 -18.85 20.40 4.76
N ASN A 317 -19.09 21.06 5.90
CA ASN A 317 -20.14 22.07 6.00
C ASN A 317 -19.59 23.45 6.39
N PRO A 318 -19.64 24.45 5.50
CA PRO A 318 -19.24 25.82 5.83
C PRO A 318 -20.32 26.61 6.58
N LYS A 319 -21.53 26.08 6.73
CA LYS A 319 -22.72 26.81 7.24
C LYS A 319 -22.90 26.74 8.75
N VAL A 320 -21.98 26.10 9.46
CA VAL A 320 -22.01 25.94 10.91
C VAL A 320 -20.68 26.36 11.49
N ASP A 321 -20.70 26.94 12.68
CA ASP A 321 -19.52 27.15 13.50
C ASP A 321 -19.45 26.07 14.58
N TRP A 322 -18.24 25.63 14.94
CA TRP A 322 -18.05 24.54 15.90
C TRP A 322 -16.93 24.86 16.88
N ASN A 323 -17.21 24.70 18.17
CA ASN A 323 -16.21 24.77 19.22
C ASN A 323 -15.77 23.34 19.62
N PRO A 324 -14.55 22.88 19.28
CA PRO A 324 -14.09 21.52 19.58
C PRO A 324 -13.88 21.23 21.07
N TYR A 325 -13.73 22.26 21.91
CA TYR A 325 -13.55 22.11 23.35
C TYR A 325 -14.87 21.77 24.02
N THR A 326 -15.93 22.55 23.78
CA THR A 326 -17.28 22.27 24.32
C THR A 326 -18.05 21.25 23.49
N ASN A 327 -17.60 21.01 22.25
CA ASN A 327 -18.25 20.21 21.21
C ASN A 327 -19.60 20.77 20.73
N GLU A 328 -19.86 22.04 20.97
CA GLU A 328 -21.11 22.70 20.57
C GLU A 328 -21.04 23.23 19.14
N VAL A 329 -22.17 23.14 18.44
CA VAL A 329 -22.34 23.63 17.08
C VAL A 329 -23.29 24.81 17.08
N PHE A 330 -22.98 25.81 16.27
CA PHE A 330 -23.77 27.02 16.11
C PHE A 330 -24.05 27.24 14.63
N LYS A 331 -25.17 27.89 14.33
CA LYS A 331 -25.41 28.39 12.97
C LYS A 331 -24.41 29.50 12.69
N GLN A 332 -23.79 29.45 11.50
CA GLN A 332 -22.67 30.31 11.18
C GLN A 332 -23.01 31.80 11.39
N GLY A 333 -22.20 32.47 12.21
CA GLY A 333 -22.29 33.91 12.43
C GLY A 333 -23.51 34.40 13.22
N THR A 334 -24.40 33.52 13.70
CA THR A 334 -25.58 33.92 14.49
C THR A 334 -25.43 33.63 15.98
N GLY A 335 -24.53 32.71 16.37
CA GLY A 335 -24.40 32.24 17.76
C GLY A 335 -25.58 31.38 18.24
N GLU A 336 -26.52 31.07 17.34
CA GLU A 336 -27.65 30.20 17.64
C GLU A 336 -27.17 28.74 17.70
N LYS A 337 -27.35 28.09 18.85
CA LYS A 337 -26.95 26.70 19.04
C LYS A 337 -27.78 25.77 18.17
N VAL A 338 -27.12 24.84 17.50
CA VAL A 338 -27.71 23.80 16.66
C VAL A 338 -27.54 22.47 17.39
N GLU A 339 -28.64 21.72 17.52
CA GLU A 339 -28.58 20.34 17.97
C GLU A 339 -27.82 19.51 16.93
N ALA A 340 -26.75 18.85 17.37
CA ALA A 340 -25.84 18.17 16.47
C ALA A 340 -25.38 16.86 17.08
N GLU A 341 -25.70 15.77 16.40
CA GLU A 341 -25.31 14.43 16.82
C GLU A 341 -23.88 14.10 16.38
N PRO A 342 -23.12 13.35 17.20
CA PRO A 342 -21.80 12.87 16.81
C PRO A 342 -21.88 11.94 15.59
N GLU A 343 -20.80 11.87 14.83
CA GLU A 343 -20.69 10.96 13.68
C GLU A 343 -20.80 9.47 14.09
N GLY A 344 -20.61 9.15 15.37
CA GLY A 344 -20.74 7.80 15.90
C GLY A 344 -19.67 6.88 15.30
N THR A 345 -19.90 5.57 15.21
CA THR A 345 -18.85 4.60 14.84
C THR A 345 -18.47 4.56 13.35
N ARG A 346 -18.80 5.59 12.57
CA ARG A 346 -18.69 5.58 11.10
C ARG A 346 -17.29 5.29 10.59
N ARG A 347 -16.25 5.95 11.11
CA ARG A 347 -14.84 5.71 10.76
C ARG A 347 -14.44 4.27 11.03
N TYR A 348 -14.76 3.77 12.23
CA TYR A 348 -14.42 2.40 12.62
C TYR A 348 -15.23 1.35 11.86
N ARG A 349 -16.41 1.69 11.37
CA ARG A 349 -17.19 0.84 10.47
C ARG A 349 -16.48 0.61 9.13
N PHE A 350 -15.84 1.63 8.55
CA PHE A 350 -15.02 1.44 7.35
C PHE A 350 -13.82 0.51 7.62
N TRP A 351 -13.11 0.70 8.73
CA TRP A 351 -12.03 -0.22 9.13
C TRP A 351 -12.54 -1.65 9.35
N TRP A 352 -13.68 -1.82 10.01
CA TRP A 352 -14.30 -3.13 10.18
C TRP A 352 -14.67 -3.78 8.85
N ASN A 353 -15.21 -3.02 7.91
CA ASN A 353 -15.57 -3.52 6.58
C ASN A 353 -14.33 -3.99 5.80
N ILE A 354 -13.22 -3.22 5.85
CA ILE A 354 -11.93 -3.64 5.28
C ILE A 354 -11.43 -4.92 5.95
N PHE A 355 -11.47 -4.99 7.28
CA PHE A 355 -11.06 -6.18 8.02
C PHE A 355 -11.85 -7.43 7.59
N GLN A 356 -13.17 -7.31 7.48
CA GLN A 356 -14.02 -8.42 7.02
C GLN A 356 -13.72 -8.82 5.58
N ALA A 357 -13.52 -7.85 4.68
CA ALA A 357 -13.21 -8.12 3.27
C ALA A 357 -11.84 -8.80 3.11
N GLU A 358 -10.83 -8.36 3.86
CA GLU A 358 -9.49 -8.99 3.84
C GLU A 358 -9.51 -10.38 4.47
N ARG A 359 -10.28 -10.57 5.55
CA ARG A 359 -10.46 -11.88 6.17
C ARG A 359 -11.17 -12.88 5.25
N ALA A 360 -12.10 -12.41 4.41
CA ALA A 360 -12.76 -13.27 3.42
C ALA A 360 -11.77 -13.87 2.39
N ALA A 361 -10.60 -13.24 2.20
CA ALA A 361 -9.56 -13.77 1.32
C ALA A 361 -8.67 -14.82 2.00
N ASP A 362 -8.58 -14.83 3.33
CA ASP A 362 -7.66 -15.70 4.10
C ASP A 362 -7.71 -17.20 3.70
N PRO A 363 -8.89 -17.83 3.50
CA PRO A 363 -8.97 -19.26 3.12
C PRO A 363 -8.32 -19.60 1.78
N TYR A 364 -8.06 -18.61 0.92
CA TYR A 364 -7.51 -18.79 -0.42
C TYR A 364 -5.99 -18.60 -0.49
N TYR A 365 -5.34 -18.26 0.63
CA TYR A 365 -3.89 -18.11 0.76
C TYR A 365 -3.32 -19.16 1.73
N PRO A 366 -3.10 -20.41 1.29
CA PRO A 366 -2.66 -21.49 2.18
C PRO A 366 -1.32 -21.21 2.86
N ASP A 367 -0.39 -20.55 2.15
CA ASP A 367 0.96 -20.25 2.65
C ASP A 367 1.05 -18.89 3.37
N ALA A 368 -0.05 -18.11 3.37
CA ALA A 368 -0.15 -16.79 4.00
C ALA A 368 -1.60 -16.49 4.46
N PRO A 369 -2.13 -17.23 5.46
CA PRO A 369 -3.55 -17.28 5.79
C PRO A 369 -4.04 -16.07 6.62
N SER A 370 -3.28 -14.97 6.64
CA SER A 370 -3.67 -13.70 7.26
C SER A 370 -3.18 -12.53 6.42
N LEU A 371 -3.82 -11.37 6.54
CA LEU A 371 -3.36 -10.16 5.86
C LEU A 371 -1.92 -9.79 6.29
N ILE A 372 -1.57 -9.98 7.56
CA ILE A 372 -0.22 -9.70 8.06
C ILE A 372 0.80 -10.61 7.35
N ASP A 373 0.52 -11.91 7.29
CA ASP A 373 1.36 -12.86 6.55
C ASP A 373 1.52 -12.46 5.09
N ARG A 374 0.43 -12.08 4.40
CA ARG A 374 0.49 -11.64 3.00
C ARG A 374 1.39 -10.41 2.84
N ARG A 375 1.26 -9.43 3.72
CA ARG A 375 2.06 -8.19 3.68
C ARG A 375 3.56 -8.45 3.89
N PHE A 376 3.93 -9.35 4.79
CA PHE A 376 5.34 -9.64 5.08
C PHE A 376 5.96 -10.69 4.15
N LYS A 377 5.27 -11.83 3.96
CA LYS A 377 5.80 -12.98 3.21
C LYS A 377 5.74 -12.80 1.70
N ARG A 378 4.81 -11.98 1.19
CA ARG A 378 4.56 -11.83 -0.25
C ARG A 378 4.83 -10.41 -0.75
N ASP A 379 4.22 -9.41 -0.14
CA ASP A 379 4.27 -8.05 -0.70
C ASP A 379 5.60 -7.35 -0.41
N ARG A 380 6.03 -7.36 0.85
CA ARG A 380 7.25 -6.69 1.30
C ARG A 380 8.49 -7.59 1.26
N GLU A 381 8.26 -8.89 1.30
CA GLU A 381 9.30 -9.93 1.30
C GLU A 381 10.38 -9.70 2.36
N ILE A 382 9.92 -9.36 3.56
CA ILE A 382 10.77 -9.11 4.72
C ILE A 382 10.19 -9.83 5.93
N PRO A 383 11.00 -10.50 6.76
CA PRO A 383 10.50 -11.13 7.97
C PRO A 383 9.89 -10.10 8.93
N GLU A 384 8.73 -10.44 9.51
CA GLU A 384 8.03 -9.56 10.47
C GLU A 384 8.90 -9.23 11.69
N GLU A 385 9.57 -10.23 12.23
CA GLU A 385 10.46 -10.09 13.41
C GLU A 385 11.61 -9.11 13.16
N GLU A 386 12.17 -9.07 11.94
CA GLU A 386 13.22 -8.13 11.57
C GLU A 386 12.70 -6.69 11.52
N VAL A 387 11.49 -6.50 10.99
CA VAL A 387 10.85 -5.18 10.94
C VAL A 387 10.48 -4.70 12.34
N GLU A 388 9.94 -5.57 13.19
CA GLU A 388 9.66 -5.24 14.59
C GLU A 388 10.95 -4.83 15.32
N ALA A 389 12.00 -5.64 15.21
CA ALA A 389 13.29 -5.34 15.83
C ALA A 389 13.87 -4.00 15.35
N LEU A 390 13.77 -3.70 14.05
CA LEU A 390 14.20 -2.42 13.49
C LEU A 390 13.40 -1.25 14.09
N ILE A 391 12.07 -1.35 14.14
CA ILE A 391 11.20 -0.31 14.70
C ILE A 391 11.52 -0.08 16.18
N VAL A 392 11.62 -1.15 16.98
CA VAL A 392 11.96 -1.08 18.41
C VAL A 392 13.33 -0.43 18.60
N SER A 393 14.32 -0.76 17.76
CA SER A 393 15.66 -0.17 17.84
C SER A 393 15.66 1.35 17.63
N ILE A 394 14.84 1.83 16.68
CA ILE A 394 14.70 3.25 16.38
C ILE A 394 13.96 3.96 17.51
N LEU A 395 12.81 3.42 17.94
CA LEU A 395 11.98 4.01 19.00
C LEU A 395 12.65 4.00 20.37
N SER A 396 13.56 3.07 20.61
CA SER A 396 14.31 2.95 21.87
C SER A 396 15.67 3.64 21.84
N ALA A 397 16.03 4.30 20.73
CA ALA A 397 17.35 4.91 20.56
C ALA A 397 17.59 6.02 21.61
N PRO A 398 18.69 5.97 22.40
CA PRO A 398 18.95 6.95 23.46
C PRO A 398 18.98 8.41 22.98
N VAL A 399 19.42 8.64 21.74
CA VAL A 399 19.49 9.96 21.10
C VAL A 399 18.14 10.68 21.04
N LEU A 400 17.01 9.94 21.08
CA LEU A 400 15.68 10.55 21.10
C LEU A 400 15.46 11.41 22.35
N LYS A 401 16.10 11.09 23.48
CA LYS A 401 16.05 11.91 24.70
C LYS A 401 16.76 13.25 24.50
N ASP A 402 17.91 13.22 23.82
CA ASP A 402 18.68 14.43 23.52
C ASP A 402 17.94 15.32 22.52
N ILE A 403 17.34 14.70 21.48
CA ILE A 403 16.48 15.37 20.51
C ILE A 403 15.27 16.00 21.20
N ALA A 404 14.55 15.25 22.04
CA ALA A 404 13.41 15.77 22.80
C ALA A 404 13.81 16.94 23.72
N GLY A 405 14.94 16.83 24.41
CA GLY A 405 15.50 17.92 25.22
C GLY A 405 15.83 19.16 24.39
N LEU A 406 16.38 18.98 23.19
CA LEU A 406 16.65 20.09 22.27
C LEU A 406 15.36 20.74 21.75
N ILE A 407 14.35 19.95 21.37
CA ILE A 407 13.05 20.47 20.93
C ILE A 407 12.42 21.28 22.07
N ARG A 408 12.39 20.74 23.30
CA ARG A 408 11.86 21.44 24.48
C ARG A 408 12.53 22.79 24.70
N ARG A 409 13.87 22.83 24.66
CA ARG A 409 14.63 24.07 24.79
C ARG A 409 14.32 25.08 23.69
N ARG A 410 14.16 24.63 22.44
CA ARG A 410 13.84 25.50 21.30
C ARG A 410 12.41 26.04 21.32
N LEU A 411 11.47 25.25 21.81
CA LEU A 411 10.07 25.65 21.96
C LEU A 411 9.83 26.52 23.19
N GLY A 412 10.70 26.46 24.20
CA GLY A 412 10.53 27.23 25.44
C GLY A 412 9.37 26.76 26.32
N ARG A 413 8.84 25.56 26.06
CA ARG A 413 7.72 24.95 26.79
C ARG A 413 7.89 23.42 26.86
N ASP A 414 7.12 22.77 27.72
CA ASP A 414 7.01 21.32 27.72
C ASP A 414 6.46 20.78 26.40
N LEU A 415 6.86 19.54 26.09
CA LEU A 415 6.45 18.87 24.87
C LEU A 415 4.99 18.45 24.96
N ARG A 416 4.25 18.69 23.88
CA ARG A 416 2.88 18.25 23.63
C ARG A 416 2.91 17.01 22.71
N PRO A 417 1.86 16.19 22.69
CA PRO A 417 1.82 14.97 21.85
C PRO A 417 2.11 15.24 20.37
N PHE A 418 1.65 16.37 19.84
CA PHE A 418 1.85 16.76 18.45
C PHE A 418 3.27 17.24 18.12
N ASP A 419 4.16 17.43 19.11
CA ASP A 419 5.56 17.81 18.88
C ASP A 419 6.42 16.72 18.25
N ILE A 420 5.87 15.51 18.08
CA ILE A 420 6.44 14.50 17.18
C ILE A 420 6.61 15.03 15.74
N TRP A 421 5.86 16.07 15.35
CA TRP A 421 5.95 16.71 14.05
C TRP A 421 6.79 17.98 14.01
N TYR A 422 7.57 18.28 15.05
CA TYR A 422 8.44 19.45 15.09
C TYR A 422 9.35 19.57 13.86
N THR A 423 9.29 20.70 13.16
CA THR A 423 9.95 20.91 11.85
C THR A 423 11.25 21.71 11.94
N GLY A 424 11.67 22.17 13.12
CA GLY A 424 12.81 23.08 13.30
C GLY A 424 14.20 22.48 13.04
N PHE A 425 14.29 21.24 12.57
CA PHE A 425 15.53 20.65 12.05
C PHE A 425 15.72 20.87 10.55
N LYS A 426 14.69 21.33 9.83
CA LYS A 426 14.79 21.65 8.41
C LYS A 426 15.56 22.96 8.20
N PRO A 427 16.44 23.06 7.17
CA PRO A 427 17.07 24.32 6.80
C PRO A 427 16.01 25.38 6.48
N ARG A 428 16.22 26.62 6.93
CA ARG A 428 15.41 27.76 6.48
C ARG A 428 15.77 28.08 5.03
N GLY A 429 14.79 28.10 4.13
CA GLY A 429 15.01 28.41 2.72
C GLY A 429 15.45 29.87 2.51
N LYS A 430 16.18 30.13 1.42
CA LYS A 430 16.59 31.49 1.01
C LYS A 430 15.41 32.35 0.54
N TYR A 431 14.36 31.72 0.05
CA TYR A 431 13.18 32.36 -0.53
C TYR A 431 11.96 32.15 0.36
N SER A 432 11.06 33.14 0.40
CA SER A 432 9.73 32.96 0.99
C SER A 432 8.82 32.13 0.07
N GLU A 433 7.70 31.65 0.59
CA GLU A 433 6.73 30.87 -0.21
C GLU A 433 6.14 31.73 -1.33
N GLU A 434 5.83 33.01 -1.08
CA GLU A 434 5.30 33.94 -2.07
C GLU A 434 6.31 34.24 -3.19
N GLN A 435 7.60 34.31 -2.83
CA GLN A 435 8.67 34.46 -3.82
C GLN A 435 8.80 33.21 -4.69
N LEU A 436 8.67 32.03 -4.09
CA LEU A 436 8.70 30.77 -4.82
C LEU A 436 7.47 30.64 -5.73
N ASP A 437 6.28 31.00 -5.24
CA ASP A 437 5.04 31.07 -6.02
C ASP A 437 5.21 31.95 -7.26
N ALA A 438 5.71 33.17 -7.11
CA ALA A 438 5.94 34.07 -8.24
C ALA A 438 6.96 33.50 -9.26
N ILE A 439 8.00 32.80 -8.79
CA ILE A 439 8.99 32.15 -9.67
C ILE A 439 8.34 31.01 -10.46
N VAL A 440 7.64 30.09 -9.79
CA VAL A 440 7.07 28.91 -10.45
C VAL A 440 5.87 29.26 -11.32
N GLN A 441 5.04 30.24 -10.96
CA GLN A 441 3.94 30.71 -11.81
C GLN A 441 4.47 31.28 -13.14
N ARG A 442 5.57 32.03 -13.08
CA ARG A 442 6.22 32.57 -14.29
C ARG A 442 6.83 31.47 -15.16
N MET A 443 7.37 30.42 -14.57
CA MET A 443 7.95 29.29 -15.32
C MET A 443 6.87 28.37 -15.90
N TYR A 444 5.81 28.13 -15.13
CA TYR A 444 4.77 27.15 -15.44
C TYR A 444 3.37 27.80 -15.31
N PRO A 445 2.99 28.66 -16.27
CA PRO A 445 1.68 29.29 -16.29
C PRO A 445 0.53 28.28 -16.52
N ASN A 446 0.83 27.08 -17.03
CA ASN A 446 -0.12 26.00 -17.24
C ASN A 446 0.60 24.62 -17.18
N LEU A 447 -0.17 23.53 -17.22
CA LEU A 447 0.36 22.16 -17.18
C LEU A 447 1.24 21.82 -18.39
N GLU A 448 0.89 22.33 -19.57
CA GLU A 448 1.64 22.09 -20.80
C GLU A 448 3.07 22.67 -20.70
N ALA A 449 3.22 23.86 -20.12
CA ALA A 449 4.53 24.45 -19.85
C ALA A 449 5.38 23.56 -18.93
N PHE A 450 4.78 22.96 -17.90
CA PHE A 450 5.47 22.02 -17.01
C PHE A 450 5.84 20.70 -17.73
N GLN A 451 4.91 20.11 -18.49
CA GLN A 451 5.15 18.92 -19.32
C GLN A 451 6.34 19.13 -20.28
N ASN A 452 6.37 20.27 -20.96
CA ASN A 452 7.41 20.59 -21.93
C ASN A 452 8.78 20.84 -21.28
N ASP A 453 8.81 21.21 -19.99
CA ASP A 453 10.06 21.46 -19.26
C ASP A 453 10.63 20.21 -18.57
N LEU A 454 9.91 19.07 -18.55
CA LEU A 454 10.41 17.81 -17.97
C LEU A 454 11.83 17.44 -18.44
N PRO A 455 12.19 17.52 -19.74
CA PRO A 455 13.56 17.22 -20.17
C PRO A 455 14.61 18.15 -19.54
N PHE A 456 14.28 19.42 -19.27
CA PHE A 456 15.19 20.34 -18.59
C PHE A 456 15.31 20.02 -17.10
N ILE A 457 14.19 19.82 -16.41
CA ILE A 457 14.15 19.42 -14.99
C ILE A 457 14.98 18.15 -14.77
N LEU A 458 14.76 17.12 -15.58
CA LEU A 458 15.48 15.85 -15.48
C LEU A 458 16.99 16.00 -15.74
N ARG A 459 17.41 16.86 -16.67
CA ARG A 459 18.84 17.17 -16.86
C ARG A 459 19.43 17.87 -15.64
N LYS A 460 18.69 18.76 -14.99
CA LYS A 460 19.12 19.40 -13.73
C LYS A 460 19.27 18.41 -12.58
N LEU A 461 18.50 17.33 -12.58
CA LEU A 461 18.63 16.22 -11.64
C LEU A 461 19.80 15.27 -11.98
N GLY A 462 20.51 15.49 -13.09
CA GLY A 462 21.72 14.75 -13.45
C GLY A 462 21.53 13.67 -14.53
N PHE A 463 20.34 13.55 -15.14
CA PHE A 463 20.13 12.63 -16.26
C PHE A 463 20.81 13.15 -17.54
N SER A 464 21.32 12.22 -18.37
CA SER A 464 21.83 12.57 -19.69
C SER A 464 20.70 13.10 -20.58
N PRO A 465 21.00 13.89 -21.63
CA PRO A 465 19.97 14.39 -22.55
C PRO A 465 19.09 13.28 -23.15
N GLN A 466 19.67 12.13 -23.47
CA GLN A 466 18.96 10.98 -24.02
C GLN A 466 18.00 10.36 -23.00
N LYS A 467 18.47 10.14 -21.75
CA LYS A 467 17.61 9.60 -20.68
C LYS A 467 16.51 10.56 -20.28
N ALA A 468 16.81 11.86 -20.21
CA ALA A 468 15.81 12.89 -19.91
C ALA A 468 14.71 12.95 -20.97
N ARG A 469 15.06 12.82 -22.26
CA ARG A 469 14.08 12.73 -23.35
C ARG A 469 13.24 11.46 -23.24
N PHE A 470 13.89 10.31 -23.08
CA PHE A 470 13.21 9.03 -22.90
C PHE A 470 12.17 9.08 -21.77
N LEU A 471 12.56 9.55 -20.59
CA LEU A 471 11.65 9.70 -19.45
C LEU A 471 10.49 10.66 -19.77
N ALA A 472 10.77 11.83 -20.35
CA ALA A 472 9.72 12.79 -20.69
C ALA A 472 8.72 12.26 -21.74
N GLU A 473 9.15 11.40 -22.67
CA GLU A 473 8.27 10.76 -23.66
C GLU A 473 7.33 9.72 -23.02
N HIS A 474 7.74 9.10 -21.91
CA HIS A 474 6.98 8.07 -21.19
C HIS A 474 6.18 8.62 -20.00
N ILE A 475 6.22 9.93 -19.74
CA ILE A 475 5.50 10.58 -18.62
C ILE A 475 4.51 11.60 -19.18
N GLN A 476 3.25 11.45 -18.77
CA GLN A 476 2.16 12.38 -19.05
C GLN A 476 1.81 13.16 -17.78
N VAL A 477 1.77 14.49 -17.88
CA VAL A 477 1.32 15.38 -16.80
C VAL A 477 -0.18 15.62 -16.96
N ASP A 478 -0.94 15.34 -15.90
CA ASP A 478 -2.39 15.49 -15.84
C ASP A 478 -2.81 16.48 -14.73
N PRO A 479 -3.94 17.20 -14.91
CA PRO A 479 -4.49 18.04 -13.85
C PRO A 479 -5.05 17.19 -12.70
N ALA A 480 -4.50 17.32 -11.50
CA ALA A 480 -5.02 16.63 -10.32
C ALA A 480 -6.26 17.31 -9.76
N ARG A 481 -7.31 16.53 -9.47
CA ARG A 481 -8.40 16.98 -8.60
C ARG A 481 -8.00 16.96 -7.12
N GLY A 482 -7.38 15.85 -6.70
CA GLY A 482 -6.89 15.61 -5.34
C GLY A 482 -5.53 16.26 -5.06
N ALA A 483 -4.80 15.72 -4.08
CA ALA A 483 -3.50 16.22 -3.63
C ALA A 483 -2.39 16.19 -4.70
N GLY A 484 -2.62 15.52 -5.83
CA GLY A 484 -1.58 15.00 -6.71
C GLY A 484 -1.26 13.54 -6.38
N HIS A 485 -0.83 12.77 -7.38
CA HIS A 485 -0.29 11.41 -7.24
C HIS A 485 0.32 10.93 -8.56
N ALA A 486 1.25 9.99 -8.47
CA ALA A 486 1.79 9.25 -9.61
C ALA A 486 0.99 7.96 -9.86
N MET A 487 0.84 7.60 -11.13
CA MET A 487 0.26 6.33 -11.58
C MET A 487 1.14 5.73 -12.68
N GLY A 488 1.89 4.69 -12.34
CA GLY A 488 2.78 4.00 -13.28
C GLY A 488 2.02 3.25 -14.37
N ALA A 489 2.63 3.08 -15.53
CA ALA A 489 2.10 2.21 -16.57
C ALA A 489 2.24 0.73 -16.19
N ARG A 490 1.45 -0.14 -16.83
CA ARG A 490 1.57 -1.61 -16.74
C ARG A 490 1.91 -2.29 -18.07
N MET A 491 2.17 -1.51 -19.12
CA MET A 491 2.71 -1.98 -20.40
C MET A 491 3.63 -0.92 -20.99
N ARG A 492 4.69 -1.34 -21.68
CA ARG A 492 5.72 -0.44 -22.21
C ARG A 492 5.22 0.52 -23.29
N THR A 493 4.07 0.23 -23.88
CA THR A 493 3.42 1.10 -24.89
C THR A 493 2.55 2.20 -24.27
N ASP A 494 2.32 2.18 -22.95
CA ASP A 494 1.56 3.19 -22.23
C ASP A 494 2.47 4.16 -21.46
N LYS A 495 1.91 5.27 -21.00
CA LYS A 495 2.64 6.29 -20.23
C LYS A 495 2.37 6.18 -18.74
N ALA A 496 3.36 6.54 -17.94
CA ALA A 496 3.16 6.85 -16.54
C ALA A 496 2.50 8.24 -16.43
N HIS A 497 1.59 8.41 -15.48
CA HIS A 497 0.84 9.65 -15.29
C HIS A 497 1.29 10.35 -14.00
N LEU A 498 1.68 11.61 -14.15
CA LEU A 498 2.03 12.54 -13.09
C LEU A 498 0.83 13.47 -12.88
N ARG A 499 0.11 13.35 -11.76
CA ARG A 499 -1.01 14.24 -11.46
C ARG A 499 -0.56 15.33 -10.50
N THR A 500 -0.72 16.59 -10.88
CA THR A 500 -0.48 17.75 -10.02
C THR A 500 -1.49 18.87 -10.25
N ARG A 501 -1.62 19.77 -9.28
CA ARG A 501 -2.53 20.93 -9.36
C ARG A 501 -1.83 22.12 -10.01
N VAL A 502 -2.50 22.71 -10.99
CA VAL A 502 -2.12 24.00 -11.58
C VAL A 502 -3.38 24.87 -11.65
N PRO A 503 -3.56 25.81 -10.70
CA PRO A 503 -4.68 26.74 -10.71
C PRO A 503 -4.74 27.63 -11.96
N GLU A 504 -5.85 28.34 -12.16
CA GLU A 504 -6.08 29.26 -13.28
C GLU A 504 -5.01 30.37 -13.40
N GLY A 505 -4.30 30.68 -12.31
CA GLY A 505 -3.18 31.63 -12.27
C GLY A 505 -1.78 31.02 -12.45
N GLY A 506 -1.67 29.74 -12.81
CA GLY A 506 -0.41 29.03 -12.95
C GLY A 506 0.05 28.27 -11.68
N MET A 507 1.12 27.49 -11.83
CA MET A 507 1.59 26.59 -10.78
C MET A 507 2.17 27.38 -9.59
N ASN A 508 1.66 27.13 -8.39
CA ASN A 508 2.26 27.65 -7.14
C ASN A 508 3.32 26.69 -6.59
N TYR A 509 4.11 27.14 -5.61
CA TYR A 509 5.25 26.39 -5.09
C TYR A 509 4.83 25.06 -4.46
N LYS A 510 3.67 25.03 -3.80
CA LYS A 510 3.09 23.80 -3.26
C LYS A 510 2.80 22.79 -4.38
N GLY A 511 2.14 23.22 -5.45
CA GLY A 511 1.86 22.40 -6.64
C GLY A 511 3.14 21.93 -7.32
N PHE A 512 4.16 22.78 -7.41
CA PHE A 512 5.48 22.41 -7.94
C PHE A 512 6.18 21.36 -7.08
N ASN A 513 6.22 21.52 -5.76
CA ASN A 513 6.86 20.57 -4.85
C ASN A 513 6.20 19.19 -4.94
N ILE A 514 4.86 19.15 -4.99
CA ILE A 514 4.10 17.92 -5.26
C ILE A 514 4.48 17.35 -6.62
N ALA A 515 4.49 18.17 -7.69
CA ALA A 515 4.83 17.70 -9.03
C ALA A 515 6.22 17.07 -9.10
N ILE A 516 7.22 17.64 -8.42
CA ILE A 516 8.57 17.08 -8.36
C ILE A 516 8.62 15.78 -7.55
N HIS A 517 7.82 15.67 -6.48
CA HIS A 517 7.67 14.41 -5.74
C HIS A 517 7.08 13.31 -6.64
N GLU A 518 5.96 13.59 -7.31
CA GLU A 518 5.31 12.64 -8.22
C GLU A 518 6.21 12.30 -9.43
N LEU A 519 6.96 13.27 -9.95
CA LEU A 519 7.95 13.01 -11.00
C LEU A 519 8.99 11.97 -10.55
N GLY A 520 9.41 12.00 -9.29
CA GLY A 520 10.30 10.99 -8.72
C GLY A 520 9.72 9.58 -8.82
N HIS A 521 8.45 9.41 -8.45
CA HIS A 521 7.72 8.16 -8.60
C HIS A 521 7.60 7.73 -10.07
N ASN A 522 7.23 8.64 -10.98
CA ASN A 522 7.10 8.28 -12.39
C ASN A 522 8.44 7.91 -13.05
N VAL A 523 9.54 8.57 -12.65
CA VAL A 523 10.88 8.20 -13.14
C VAL A 523 11.25 6.78 -12.73
N GLU A 524 10.99 6.43 -11.46
CA GLU A 524 11.19 5.07 -10.96
C GLU A 524 10.32 4.07 -11.74
N GLN A 525 9.00 4.30 -11.81
CA GLN A 525 8.04 3.45 -12.55
C GLN A 525 8.43 3.24 -14.02
N VAL A 526 8.87 4.30 -14.71
CA VAL A 526 9.30 4.18 -16.12
C VAL A 526 10.53 3.27 -16.23
N PHE A 527 11.51 3.37 -15.34
CA PHE A 527 12.67 2.48 -15.37
C PHE A 527 12.33 1.05 -14.95
N SER A 528 11.50 0.87 -13.93
CA SER A 528 11.11 -0.44 -13.41
C SER A 528 10.27 -1.25 -14.41
N LEU A 529 9.60 -0.58 -15.37
CA LEU A 529 8.90 -1.25 -16.47
C LEU A 529 9.70 -1.30 -17.79
N ASN A 530 10.22 -0.17 -18.25
CA ASN A 530 10.83 -0.06 -19.58
C ASN A 530 12.33 -0.39 -19.58
N GLY A 531 12.97 -0.31 -18.41
CA GLY A 531 14.39 -0.60 -18.23
C GLY A 531 14.71 -2.02 -17.77
N ILE A 532 13.69 -2.85 -17.51
CA ILE A 532 13.84 -4.23 -17.04
C ILE A 532 13.71 -5.24 -18.17
N ASP A 533 14.51 -6.31 -18.12
CA ASP A 533 14.59 -7.34 -19.16
C ASP A 533 13.29 -8.14 -19.33
N TYR A 534 12.68 -8.54 -18.21
CA TYR A 534 11.52 -9.43 -18.17
C TYR A 534 10.32 -8.69 -17.58
N TYR A 535 9.17 -8.77 -18.23
CA TYR A 535 7.94 -8.13 -17.75
C TYR A 535 7.57 -8.56 -16.34
N THR A 536 7.72 -9.83 -15.96
CA THR A 536 7.38 -10.28 -14.60
C THR A 536 8.33 -9.77 -13.51
N LEU A 537 9.41 -9.07 -13.88
CA LEU A 537 10.25 -8.33 -12.94
C LEU A 537 9.85 -6.85 -12.80
N GLU A 538 8.80 -6.39 -13.50
CA GLU A 538 8.31 -5.02 -13.34
C GLU A 538 7.85 -4.78 -11.90
N GLY A 539 8.29 -3.66 -11.31
CA GLY A 539 7.97 -3.30 -9.93
C GLY A 539 9.05 -2.46 -9.27
#